data_AF-A0A6V8P1Q8-F1
#
_entry.id   AF-A0A6V8P1Q8-F1
#
_cell.length_a   1.000
_cell.length_b   1.000
_cell.length_c   1.000
_cell.angle_alpha   90.00
_cell.angle_beta   90.00
_cell.angle_gamma   90.00
#
_symmetry.space_group_name_H-M   'P 1'
#
loop_
_entity.id
_entity.type
_entity.pdbx_description
1 polymer ?
#
loop_
_entity_poly.entity_id
_entity_poly.type
_entity_poly.pdbx_seq_one_letter_code
_entity_poly.pdbx_strand_id
1 'polypeptide(L)'
;GSDRDMGKARPKIIDTSVIIDGRIADICKTGFIEGSFIIPGFVLEELQSIADSSDTLKRNRGRTGLDVLKRLQSEPRVSVVFSEDDFQEVTSVDAKLIRLAQKTNGAILTNDYNLNKVAELQGIPVLNINDLSNAVKPIVLPGERLVVQVIKNGKEADQGPTG
;
A
#
# COMPACT_ATOMS: atom_id res chain seq x y z
N GLY A 1 2.98 -17.23 -32.42
CA GLY A 1 3.36 -15.81 -32.25
C GLY A 1 3.43 -15.53 -30.77
N SER A 2 4.61 -15.66 -30.17
CA SER A 2 4.76 -15.80 -28.71
C SER A 2 6.01 -15.11 -28.16
N ASP A 3 6.47 -14.04 -28.82
CA ASP A 3 7.74 -13.36 -28.48
C ASP A 3 7.59 -11.85 -28.17
N ARG A 4 6.37 -11.36 -27.90
CA ARG A 4 6.14 -9.91 -27.67
C ARG A 4 5.85 -9.48 -26.23
N ASP A 5 5.88 -10.39 -25.26
CA ASP A 5 5.51 -10.07 -23.87
C ASP A 5 6.66 -10.09 -22.86
N MET A 6 7.89 -10.33 -23.31
CA MET A 6 9.10 -10.43 -22.47
C MET A 6 9.64 -9.09 -21.94
N GLY A 7 8.89 -7.98 -22.06
CA GLY A 7 9.40 -6.65 -21.72
C GLY A 7 8.41 -5.68 -21.06
N LYS A 8 7.15 -6.07 -20.85
CA LYS A 8 6.21 -5.21 -20.12
C LYS A 8 6.26 -5.53 -18.63
N ALA A 9 6.63 -4.55 -17.82
CA ALA A 9 6.54 -4.65 -16.37
C ALA A 9 5.11 -5.04 -15.98
N ARG A 10 4.96 -6.05 -15.11
CA ARG A 10 3.66 -6.49 -14.62
C ARG A 10 2.89 -5.30 -14.01
N PRO A 11 1.58 -5.17 -14.31
CA PRO A 11 0.77 -4.15 -13.67
C PRO A 11 0.72 -4.39 -12.16
N LYS A 12 0.65 -3.31 -11.39
CA LYS A 12 0.67 -3.33 -9.93
C LYS A 12 -0.71 -2.94 -9.43
N ILE A 13 -1.43 -3.90 -8.85
CA ILE A 13 -2.74 -3.70 -8.27
C ILE A 13 -2.54 -3.06 -6.90
N ILE A 14 -3.07 -1.87 -6.70
CA ILE A 14 -2.83 -1.07 -5.51
C ILE A 14 -3.94 -1.30 -4.50
N ASP A 15 -3.55 -1.64 -3.27
CA ASP A 15 -4.43 -1.74 -2.10
C ASP A 15 -4.56 -0.39 -1.36
N THR A 16 -5.70 -0.17 -0.72
CA THR A 16 -6.02 0.96 0.17
C THR A 16 -4.93 1.19 1.21
N SER A 17 -4.39 0.11 1.81
CA SER A 17 -3.37 0.19 2.86
C SER A 17 -2.08 0.91 2.43
N VAL A 18 -1.70 0.75 1.16
CA VAL A 18 -0.50 1.37 0.58
C VAL A 18 -0.75 2.84 0.25
N ILE A 19 -1.95 3.15 -0.24
CA ILE A 19 -2.34 4.52 -0.57
C ILE A 19 -2.39 5.38 0.70
N ILE A 20 -2.97 4.86 1.78
CA ILE A 20 -3.06 5.57 3.07
C ILE A 20 -1.68 5.74 3.71
N ASP A 21 -0.79 4.74 3.60
CA ASP A 21 0.58 4.84 4.10
C ASP A 21 1.39 5.93 3.38
N GLY A 22 1.15 6.10 2.07
CA GLY A 22 1.65 7.23 1.29
C GLY A 22 3.10 7.17 0.84
N ARG A 23 3.93 6.30 1.44
CA ARG A 23 5.36 6.12 1.05
C ARG A 23 5.50 5.70 -0.42
N ILE A 24 4.48 5.07 -1.00
CA ILE A 24 4.51 4.66 -2.40
C ILE A 24 4.79 5.82 -3.36
N ALA A 25 4.23 7.01 -3.12
CA ALA A 25 4.47 8.16 -3.99
C ALA A 25 5.93 8.60 -3.96
N ASP A 26 6.59 8.50 -2.81
CA ASP A 26 8.01 8.83 -2.69
C ASP A 26 8.90 7.73 -3.26
N ILE A 27 8.53 6.46 -3.07
CA ILE A 27 9.22 5.32 -3.69
C ILE A 27 9.17 5.43 -5.23
N CYS A 28 8.02 5.78 -5.82
CA CYS A 28 7.93 5.96 -7.27
C CYS A 28 8.86 7.06 -7.78
N LYS A 29 8.97 8.19 -7.06
CA LYS A 29 9.89 9.29 -7.42
C LYS A 29 11.36 8.85 -7.48
N THR A 30 11.76 7.90 -6.63
CA THR A 30 13.13 7.37 -6.63
C THR A 30 13.44 6.50 -7.86
N GLY A 31 12.42 6.01 -8.56
CA GLY A 31 12.57 5.10 -9.70
C GLY A 31 12.67 3.62 -9.31
N PHE A 32 12.53 3.25 -8.04
CA PHE A 32 12.51 1.85 -7.60
C PHE A 32 11.23 1.11 -8.02
N ILE A 33 10.11 1.82 -8.16
CA ILE A 33 8.84 1.26 -8.62
C ILE A 33 8.31 2.12 -9.76
N GLU A 34 8.05 1.48 -10.91
CA GLU A 34 7.58 2.13 -12.13
C GLU A 34 6.53 1.27 -12.87
N GLY A 35 5.98 1.81 -13.96
CA GLY A 35 5.08 1.12 -14.87
C GLY A 35 3.59 1.35 -14.56
N SER A 36 2.75 0.39 -14.90
CA SER A 36 1.29 0.55 -14.79
C SER A 36 0.79 0.20 -13.38
N PHE A 37 0.03 1.12 -12.78
CA PHE A 37 -0.64 0.96 -11.50
C PHE A 37 -2.13 0.84 -11.76
N ILE A 38 -2.75 -0.23 -11.28
CA ILE A 38 -4.19 -0.45 -11.36
C ILE A 38 -4.79 -0.10 -10.00
N ILE A 39 -5.66 0.91 -9.97
CA ILE A 39 -6.45 1.28 -8.79
C ILE A 39 -7.87 0.74 -9.00
N PRO A 40 -8.30 -0.28 -8.25
CA PRO A 40 -9.65 -0.79 -8.34
C PRO A 40 -10.70 0.22 -7.85
N GLY A 41 -11.88 0.21 -8.45
CA GLY A 41 -13.01 1.05 -8.02
C GLY A 41 -13.36 0.87 -6.55
N PHE A 42 -13.42 -0.39 -6.07
CA PHE A 42 -13.69 -0.70 -4.67
C PHE A 42 -12.65 -0.15 -3.68
N VAL A 43 -11.38 0.00 -4.09
CA VAL A 43 -10.34 0.64 -3.27
C VAL A 43 -10.58 2.15 -3.18
N LEU A 44 -11.00 2.77 -4.29
CA LEU A 44 -11.35 4.19 -4.31
C LEU A 44 -12.60 4.46 -3.46
N GLU A 45 -13.61 3.60 -3.51
CA GLU A 45 -14.80 3.67 -2.68
C GLU A 45 -14.47 3.54 -1.19
N GLU A 46 -13.59 2.60 -0.82
CA GLU A 46 -13.12 2.45 0.56
C GLU A 46 -12.40 3.72 1.04
N LEU A 47 -11.51 4.29 0.22
CA LEU A 47 -10.83 5.55 0.55
C LEU A 47 -11.79 6.72 0.77
N GLN A 48 -12.82 6.83 -0.09
CA GLN A 48 -13.87 7.85 0.06
C GLN A 48 -14.66 7.64 1.36
N SER A 49 -15.09 6.41 1.63
CA SER A 49 -15.79 6.05 2.88
C SER A 49 -14.96 6.41 4.12
N ILE A 50 -13.66 6.13 4.10
CA ILE A 50 -12.73 6.52 5.17
C ILE A 50 -12.63 8.04 5.27
N ALA A 51 -12.55 8.76 4.14
CA ALA A 51 -12.47 10.22 4.08
C ALA A 51 -13.75 10.93 4.55
N ASP A 52 -14.90 10.26 4.50
CA ASP A 52 -16.19 10.77 4.97
C ASP A 52 -16.53 10.31 6.40
N SER A 53 -15.62 9.57 7.04
CA SER A 53 -15.83 9.08 8.41
C SER A 53 -16.05 10.22 9.40
N SER A 54 -16.96 9.99 10.38
CA SER A 54 -17.15 10.88 11.52
C SER A 54 -15.91 10.94 12.42
N ASP A 55 -15.15 9.84 12.48
CA ASP A 55 -13.87 9.77 13.18
C ASP A 55 -12.83 10.65 12.47
N THR A 56 -12.34 11.66 13.20
CA THR A 56 -11.37 12.64 12.68
C THR A 56 -10.07 12.02 12.21
N LEU A 57 -9.55 11.00 12.91
CA LEU A 57 -8.31 10.34 12.52
C LEU A 57 -8.51 9.53 11.24
N LYS A 58 -9.61 8.77 11.13
CA LYS A 58 -9.94 8.04 9.90
C LYS A 58 -10.14 8.99 8.72
N ARG A 59 -10.94 10.04 8.89
CA ARG A 59 -11.18 11.09 7.89
C ARG A 59 -9.89 11.72 7.36
N ASN A 60 -8.98 12.10 8.26
CA ASN A 60 -7.70 12.68 7.87
C ASN A 60 -6.84 11.69 7.08
N ARG A 61 -6.84 10.41 7.46
CA ARG A 61 -6.13 9.34 6.73
C ARG A 61 -6.72 9.11 5.33
N GLY A 62 -8.04 9.06 5.20
CA GLY A 62 -8.72 8.91 3.91
C GLY A 62 -8.40 10.08 2.95
N ARG A 63 -8.49 11.32 3.45
CA ARG A 63 -8.10 12.53 2.69
C ARG A 63 -6.63 12.49 2.24
N THR A 64 -5.74 12.10 3.16
CA THR A 64 -4.31 11.93 2.84
C THR A 64 -4.12 10.88 1.74
N GLY A 65 -4.84 9.77 1.79
CA GLY A 65 -4.81 8.75 0.75
C GLY A 65 -5.26 9.27 -0.62
N LEU A 66 -6.32 10.07 -0.67
CA LEU A 66 -6.77 10.72 -1.91
C LEU A 66 -5.71 11.69 -2.46
N ASP A 67 -5.01 12.43 -1.59
CA ASP A 67 -3.89 13.29 -1.99
C ASP A 67 -2.72 12.47 -2.56
N VAL A 68 -2.43 11.30 -1.98
CA VAL A 68 -1.42 10.36 -2.50
C VAL A 68 -1.80 9.86 -3.89
N LEU A 69 -3.06 9.52 -4.15
CA LEU A 69 -3.52 9.13 -5.48
C LEU A 69 -3.30 10.24 -6.50
N LYS A 70 -3.64 11.48 -6.15
CA LYS A 70 -3.41 12.64 -7.02
C LYS A 70 -1.93 12.82 -7.34
N ARG A 71 -1.05 12.62 -6.34
CA ARG A 71 0.41 12.65 -6.53
C ARG A 71 0.87 11.54 -7.47
N LEU A 72 0.38 10.31 -7.31
CA LEU A 72 0.72 9.18 -8.19
C LEU A 72 0.28 9.43 -9.64
N GLN A 73 -0.89 10.04 -9.86
CA GLN A 73 -1.35 10.41 -11.21
C GLN A 73 -0.45 11.45 -11.89
N SER A 74 0.22 12.29 -11.10
CA SER A 74 1.17 13.29 -11.62
C SER A 74 2.60 12.77 -11.77
N GLU A 75 2.90 11.54 -11.37
CA GLU A 75 4.25 10.97 -11.38
C GLU A 75 4.60 10.45 -12.80
N PRO A 76 5.60 11.01 -13.51
CA PRO A 76 5.89 10.64 -14.90
C PRO A 76 6.31 9.17 -15.09
N ARG A 77 6.82 8.52 -14.05
CA ARG A 77 7.30 7.12 -14.09
C ARG A 77 6.18 6.10 -13.93
N VAL A 78 4.97 6.54 -13.57
CA VAL A 78 3.83 5.66 -13.28
C VAL A 78 2.65 6.03 -14.17
N SER A 79 2.04 5.01 -14.77
CA SER A 79 0.76 5.15 -15.47
C SER A 79 -0.35 4.60 -14.58
N VAL A 80 -1.13 5.50 -14.00
CA VAL A 80 -2.28 5.14 -13.18
C VAL A 80 -3.49 4.84 -14.05
N VAL A 81 -4.08 3.66 -13.87
CA VAL A 81 -5.29 3.18 -14.55
C VAL A 81 -6.32 2.81 -13.49
N PHE A 82 -7.55 3.31 -13.63
CA PHE A 82 -8.66 2.91 -12.78
C PHE A 82 -9.36 1.70 -13.39
N SER A 83 -9.67 0.70 -12.55
CA SER A 83 -10.36 -0.52 -12.97
C SER A 83 -11.77 -0.54 -12.40
N GLU A 84 -12.76 -0.77 -13.26
CA GLU A 84 -14.17 -0.92 -12.89
C GLU A 84 -14.55 -2.36 -12.54
N ASP A 85 -13.60 -3.30 -12.61
CA ASP A 85 -13.81 -4.69 -12.21
C ASP A 85 -14.06 -4.81 -10.70
N ASP A 86 -15.30 -5.16 -10.31
CA ASP A 86 -15.72 -5.24 -8.90
C ASP A 86 -16.00 -6.67 -8.39
N PHE A 87 -16.03 -7.69 -9.27
CA PHE A 87 -16.26 -9.11 -8.90
C PHE A 87 -17.38 -9.28 -7.86
N GLN A 88 -18.62 -8.93 -8.23
CA GLN A 88 -19.77 -8.87 -7.32
C GLN A 88 -20.08 -10.19 -6.58
N GLU A 89 -19.62 -11.32 -7.11
CA GLU A 89 -19.74 -12.64 -6.46
C GLU A 89 -18.77 -12.84 -5.28
N VAL A 90 -17.82 -11.92 -5.08
CA VAL A 90 -16.78 -11.97 -4.06
C VAL A 90 -16.99 -10.88 -3.03
N THR A 91 -17.16 -11.26 -1.76
CA THR A 91 -17.49 -10.31 -0.70
C THR A 91 -16.28 -9.57 -0.12
N SER A 92 -15.14 -10.26 0.03
CA SER A 92 -13.95 -9.68 0.66
C SER A 92 -13.10 -8.89 -0.34
N VAL A 93 -12.69 -7.67 0.04
CA VAL A 93 -11.77 -6.82 -0.74
C VAL A 93 -10.49 -7.56 -1.11
N ASP A 94 -9.89 -8.29 -0.17
CA ASP A 94 -8.70 -9.13 -0.40
C ASP A 94 -8.87 -10.11 -1.56
N ALA A 95 -9.99 -10.83 -1.59
CA ALA A 95 -10.25 -11.78 -2.67
C ALA A 95 -10.57 -11.08 -4.00
N LYS A 96 -11.16 -9.88 -3.98
CA LYS A 96 -11.32 -9.05 -5.19
C LYS A 96 -9.97 -8.61 -5.76
N LEU A 97 -9.03 -8.19 -4.90
CA LEU A 97 -7.66 -7.84 -5.28
C LEU A 97 -6.93 -9.04 -5.90
N ILE A 98 -7.05 -10.22 -5.28
CA ILE A 98 -6.50 -11.48 -5.78
C ILE A 98 -7.08 -11.85 -7.15
N ARG A 99 -8.41 -11.79 -7.31
CA ARG A 99 -9.07 -12.05 -8.61
C ARG A 99 -8.62 -11.06 -9.69
N LEU A 100 -8.48 -9.79 -9.34
CA LEU A 100 -8.00 -8.78 -10.28
C LEU A 100 -6.56 -9.05 -10.71
N ALA A 101 -5.70 -9.41 -9.76
CA ALA A 101 -4.30 -9.75 -10.06
C ALA A 101 -4.19 -10.98 -10.97
N GLN A 102 -5.02 -12.01 -10.76
CA GLN A 102 -5.10 -13.17 -11.64
C GLN A 102 -5.57 -12.79 -13.05
N LYS A 103 -6.65 -12.00 -13.15
CA LYS A 103 -7.22 -11.56 -14.43
C LYS A 103 -6.23 -10.73 -15.25
N THR A 104 -5.42 -9.91 -14.59
CA THR A 104 -4.50 -8.97 -15.24
C THR A 104 -3.07 -9.47 -15.34
N ASN A 105 -2.76 -10.67 -14.81
CA ASN A 105 -1.41 -11.18 -14.63
C ASN A 105 -0.49 -10.17 -13.91
N GLY A 106 -1.05 -9.48 -12.92
CA GLY A 106 -0.40 -8.41 -12.17
C GLY A 106 0.16 -8.86 -10.83
N ALA A 107 0.89 -7.95 -10.19
CA ALA A 107 1.38 -8.09 -8.83
C ALA A 107 0.51 -7.26 -7.87
N ILE A 108 0.29 -7.72 -6.65
CA ILE A 108 -0.39 -6.94 -5.61
C ILE A 108 0.63 -6.08 -4.89
N LEU A 109 0.35 -4.78 -4.74
CA LEU A 109 1.11 -3.87 -3.89
C LEU A 109 0.29 -3.57 -2.63
N THR A 110 0.74 -4.08 -1.49
CA THR A 110 0.02 -4.00 -0.21
C THR A 110 0.98 -3.77 0.97
N ASN A 111 0.44 -3.34 2.11
CA ASN A 111 1.11 -3.37 3.40
C ASN A 111 0.55 -4.45 4.33
N ASP A 112 -0.50 -5.16 3.91
CA ASP A 112 -1.18 -6.17 4.71
C ASP A 112 -0.46 -7.53 4.61
N TYR A 113 -0.01 -8.02 5.76
CA TYR A 113 0.71 -9.29 5.88
C TYR A 113 -0.17 -10.53 5.64
N ASN A 114 -1.46 -10.46 5.95
CA ASN A 114 -2.40 -11.54 5.69
C ASN A 114 -2.70 -11.62 4.19
N LEU A 115 -2.92 -10.48 3.53
CA LEU A 115 -3.10 -10.44 2.08
C LEU A 115 -1.85 -10.97 1.35
N ASN A 116 -0.64 -10.60 1.80
CA ASN A 116 0.62 -11.19 1.30
C ASN A 116 0.55 -12.72 1.29
N LYS A 117 0.29 -13.34 2.45
CA LYS A 117 0.28 -14.81 2.59
C LYS A 117 -0.73 -15.47 1.66
N VAL A 118 -1.94 -14.94 1.60
CA VAL A 118 -3.01 -15.55 0.78
C VAL A 118 -2.69 -15.39 -0.71
N ALA A 119 -2.18 -14.24 -1.14
CA ALA A 119 -1.79 -13.99 -2.52
C ALA A 119 -0.63 -14.88 -2.97
N GLU A 120 0.41 -15.03 -2.15
CA GLU A 120 1.56 -15.91 -2.42
C GLU A 120 1.15 -17.37 -2.56
N LEU A 121 0.25 -17.87 -1.69
CA LEU A 121 -0.30 -19.23 -1.80
C LEU A 121 -1.05 -19.47 -3.12
N GLN A 122 -1.59 -18.41 -3.74
CA GLN A 122 -2.24 -18.48 -5.05
C GLN A 122 -1.27 -18.17 -6.21
N GLY A 123 0.03 -18.06 -5.95
CA GLY A 123 1.05 -17.80 -6.96
C GLY A 123 1.06 -16.35 -7.48
N ILE A 124 0.42 -15.43 -6.77
CA ILE A 124 0.36 -14.02 -7.15
C ILE A 124 1.58 -13.31 -6.58
N PRO A 125 2.37 -12.60 -7.39
CA PRO A 125 3.50 -11.82 -6.89
C PRO A 125 3.01 -10.70 -5.98
N VAL A 126 3.70 -10.49 -4.87
CA VAL A 126 3.38 -9.42 -3.93
C VAL A 126 4.57 -8.49 -3.76
N LEU A 127 4.30 -7.19 -3.80
CA LEU A 127 5.21 -6.12 -3.47
C LEU A 127 4.74 -5.52 -2.15
N ASN A 128 5.52 -5.71 -1.09
CA ASN A 128 5.17 -5.15 0.22
C ASN A 128 6.14 -4.03 0.60
N ILE A 129 5.61 -2.84 0.92
CA ILE A 129 6.47 -1.68 1.22
C ILE A 129 7.19 -1.86 2.55
N ASN A 130 6.61 -2.61 3.50
CA ASN A 130 7.30 -2.93 4.74
C ASN A 130 8.51 -3.84 4.49
N ASP A 131 8.40 -4.79 3.56
CA ASP A 131 9.52 -5.65 3.17
C ASP A 131 10.61 -4.84 2.47
N LEU A 132 10.24 -3.93 1.57
CA LEU A 132 11.18 -2.99 0.96
C LEU A 132 11.88 -2.12 2.02
N SER A 133 11.12 -1.55 2.94
CA SER A 133 11.65 -0.72 4.04
C SER A 133 12.60 -1.50 4.95
N ASN A 134 12.36 -2.80 5.16
CA ASN A 134 13.25 -3.66 5.93
C ASN A 134 14.52 -4.00 5.14
N ALA A 135 14.41 -4.25 3.84
CA ALA A 135 15.53 -4.60 2.97
C ALA A 135 16.55 -3.47 2.79
N VAL A 136 16.12 -2.21 2.91
CA VAL A 136 17.01 -1.03 2.79
C VAL A 136 17.54 -0.52 4.13
N LYS A 137 17.28 -1.23 5.25
CA LYS A 137 17.88 -0.87 6.54
C LYS A 137 19.41 -0.97 6.47
N PRO A 138 20.16 0.00 7.03
CA PRO A 138 21.61 -0.09 7.08
C PRO A 138 22.05 -1.39 7.74
N ILE A 139 23.03 -2.06 7.14
CA ILE A 139 23.67 -3.23 7.75
C ILE A 139 24.58 -2.72 8.85
N VAL A 140 24.34 -3.16 10.09
CA VAL A 140 25.18 -2.80 11.24
C VAL A 140 26.40 -3.72 11.29
N LEU A 141 27.60 -3.15 11.34
CA LEU A 141 28.84 -3.92 11.44
C LEU A 141 29.26 -4.08 12.91
N PRO A 142 29.86 -5.24 13.29
CA PRO A 142 30.44 -5.40 14.61
C PRO A 142 31.43 -4.27 14.93
N GLY A 143 31.20 -3.54 16.03
CA GLY A 143 32.02 -2.40 16.45
C GLY A 143 31.38 -1.01 16.23
N GLU A 144 30.27 -0.93 15.51
CA GLU A 144 29.51 0.32 15.37
C GLU A 144 28.68 0.61 16.63
N ARG A 145 28.77 1.83 17.15
CA ARG A 145 27.94 2.30 18.28
C ARG A 145 26.61 2.81 17.74
N LEU A 146 25.52 2.13 18.07
CA LEU A 146 24.17 2.59 17.78
C LEU A 146 23.69 3.53 18.89
N VAL A 147 23.24 4.73 18.51
CA VAL A 147 22.59 5.66 19.44
C VAL A 147 21.10 5.35 19.44
N VAL A 148 20.63 4.70 20.50
CA VAL A 148 19.19 4.43 20.69
C VAL A 148 18.60 5.54 21.56
N GLN A 149 17.63 6.28 21.01
CA GLN A 149 16.84 7.25 21.78
C GLN A 149 15.55 6.59 22.24
N VAL A 150 15.42 6.37 23.55
CA VAL A 150 14.17 5.87 24.14
C VAL A 150 13.16 7.01 24.22
N ILE A 151 12.10 6.94 23.42
CA ILE A 151 10.97 7.86 23.52
C ILE A 151 9.94 7.21 24.45
N LYS A 152 9.73 7.81 25.63
CA LYS A 152 8.70 7.38 26.59
C LYS A 152 7.35 7.92 26.09
N ASN A 153 6.41 7.05 25.71
CA ASN A 153 5.03 7.47 25.42
C ASN A 153 4.41 8.09 26.67
N GLY A 154 3.74 9.25 26.47
CA GLY A 154 3.23 10.09 27.54
C GLY A 154 2.14 9.44 28.39
N LYS A 155 2.37 9.52 29.71
CA LYS A 155 1.44 9.57 30.86
C LYS A 155 0.02 9.04 30.64
N GLU A 156 -0.26 7.87 31.20
CA GLU A 156 -1.59 7.57 31.72
C GLU A 156 -1.96 8.60 32.80
N ALA A 157 -3.20 9.08 32.71
CA ALA A 157 -3.82 9.96 33.68
C ALA A 157 -4.08 9.19 34.97
N ASP A 158 -3.16 9.27 35.92
CA ASP A 158 -3.42 8.85 37.29
C ASP A 158 -2.95 9.95 38.22
N GLN A 159 -3.89 10.82 38.61
CA GLN A 159 -4.05 11.31 39.98
C GLN A 159 -5.52 11.70 40.20
N GLY A 160 -6.24 10.82 40.90
CA GLY A 160 -7.50 11.12 41.57
C GLY A 160 -7.35 12.10 42.74
N PRO A 161 -8.44 12.43 43.44
CA PRO A 161 -8.62 13.71 44.11
C PRO A 161 -7.93 13.76 45.47
N THR A 162 -7.29 14.89 45.78
CA THR A 162 -6.87 15.25 47.14
C THR A 162 -7.76 16.34 47.70
N GLY A 163 -8.46 15.99 48.79
CA GLY A 163 -8.62 16.80 50.00
C GLY A 163 -9.59 17.98 49.94
#